data_AF-A0A3N1U189-F1
#
_entry.id   AF-A0A3N1U189-F1
#
_cell.length_a   1.000
_cell.length_b   1.000
_cell.length_c   1.000
_cell.angle_alpha   90.00
_cell.angle_beta   90.00
_cell.angle_gamma   90.00
#
_symmetry.space_group_name_H-M   'P 1'
#
loop_
_entity.id
_entity.type
_entity.pdbx_description
1 polymer ?
#
loop_
_entity_poly.entity_id
_entity_poly.type
_entity_poly.pdbx_seq_one_letter_code
_entity_poly.pdbx_strand_id
1 'polypeptide(L)'
;MGIVTQLQLSGAALAAAVGVYGVLAALWLVRDRSDRAAAASLGHLDIDPYHAVATAGEAHDADGHAAAVLMLEGRLTIDAEGRLSVTDGGDAGTGHPVASALLDAVRRHGPVTLRKLRLIPELRAIREDFLREQDARVPRWSGRRNDGLGTAACATALALSFFYPVQRVFLGKETPAGAGDLLFGLFLVVITGLMLAVPLVWLTLRFWPDRRDPFRAHCAGLPHPEPAALDEERRGRLRTSLMRTEPWEREDTTSVDSGGAF
;
A
#
# COMPACT_ATOMS: atom_id res chain seq x y z
N MET A 1 -45.37 -15.19 -27.69
CA MET A 1 -44.03 -15.05 -27.09
C MET A 1 -43.28 -14.04 -27.94
N GLY A 2 -43.13 -12.79 -27.45
CA GLY A 2 -42.66 -11.67 -28.28
C GLY A 2 -41.18 -11.81 -28.63
N ILE A 3 -40.84 -11.71 -29.91
CA ILE A 3 -39.46 -11.72 -30.40
C ILE A 3 -38.78 -10.44 -29.89
N VAL A 4 -37.95 -10.56 -28.87
CA VAL A 4 -37.10 -9.45 -28.43
C VAL A 4 -36.13 -9.15 -29.57
N THR A 5 -36.18 -7.93 -30.10
CA THR A 5 -35.33 -7.52 -31.21
C THR A 5 -33.90 -7.29 -30.71
N GLN A 6 -32.91 -7.47 -31.60
CA GLN A 6 -31.50 -7.21 -31.27
C GLN A 6 -31.29 -5.79 -30.74
N LEU A 7 -32.08 -4.83 -31.22
CA LEU A 7 -32.11 -3.44 -30.74
C LEU A 7 -32.54 -3.35 -29.27
N GLN A 8 -33.52 -4.15 -28.84
CA GLN A 8 -33.98 -4.18 -27.45
C GLN A 8 -32.94 -4.82 -26.52
N LEU A 9 -32.26 -5.88 -26.96
CA LEU A 9 -31.16 -6.50 -26.20
C LEU A 9 -29.98 -5.53 -26.04
N SER A 10 -29.57 -4.87 -27.12
CA SER A 10 -28.50 -3.85 -27.07
C SER A 10 -28.88 -2.66 -26.20
N GLY A 11 -30.14 -2.20 -26.26
CA GLY A 11 -30.65 -1.13 -25.40
C GLY A 11 -30.65 -1.51 -23.91
N ALA A 12 -31.08 -2.73 -23.59
CA ALA A 12 -31.04 -3.25 -22.22
C ALA A 12 -29.61 -3.39 -21.69
N ALA A 13 -28.68 -3.87 -22.52
CA ALA A 13 -27.27 -3.98 -22.16
C ALA A 13 -26.63 -2.61 -21.90
N LEU A 14 -26.93 -1.61 -22.75
CA LEU A 14 -26.46 -0.24 -22.58
C LEU A 14 -27.02 0.37 -21.29
N ALA A 15 -28.32 0.19 -21.02
CA ALA A 15 -28.96 0.68 -19.80
C ALA A 15 -28.35 0.04 -18.54
N ALA A 16 -28.06 -1.27 -18.59
CA ALA A 16 -27.37 -1.98 -17.51
C ALA A 16 -25.96 -1.42 -17.29
N ALA A 17 -25.18 -1.22 -18.36
CA ALA A 17 -23.85 -0.62 -18.27
C ALA A 17 -23.90 0.80 -17.67
N VAL A 18 -24.81 1.65 -18.14
CA VAL A 18 -25.01 3.01 -17.62
C VAL A 18 -25.38 2.98 -16.13
N GLY A 19 -26.30 2.10 -15.72
CA GLY A 19 -26.68 1.96 -14.32
C GLY A 19 -25.50 1.54 -13.44
N VAL A 20 -24.71 0.57 -13.90
CA VAL A 20 -23.55 0.06 -13.19
C VAL A 20 -22.44 1.11 -13.07
N TYR A 21 -22.10 1.80 -14.15
CA TYR A 21 -21.13 2.91 -14.11
C TYR A 21 -21.64 4.08 -13.27
N GLY A 22 -22.94 4.36 -13.30
CA GLY A 22 -23.58 5.35 -12.43
C GLY A 22 -23.43 5.01 -10.95
N VAL A 23 -23.62 3.74 -10.57
CA VAL A 23 -23.40 3.27 -9.19
C VAL A 23 -21.93 3.39 -8.80
N LEU A 24 -20.99 2.99 -9.66
CA LEU A 24 -19.55 3.13 -9.39
C LEU A 24 -19.15 4.60 -9.20
N ALA A 25 -19.66 5.50 -10.06
CA ALA A 25 -19.41 6.94 -9.95
C ALA A 25 -20.02 7.52 -8.66
N ALA A 26 -21.22 7.10 -8.28
CA ALA A 26 -21.85 7.52 -7.02
C ALA A 26 -21.05 7.05 -5.80
N LEU A 27 -20.61 5.78 -5.78
CA LEU A 27 -19.77 5.23 -4.71
C LEU A 27 -18.44 5.98 -4.62
N TRP A 28 -17.83 6.31 -5.76
CA TRP A 28 -16.62 7.13 -5.81
C TRP A 28 -16.84 8.54 -5.25
N LEU A 29 -17.95 9.20 -5.61
CA LEU A 29 -18.29 10.54 -5.10
C LEU A 29 -18.58 10.55 -3.60
N VAL A 30 -19.33 9.56 -3.10
CA VAL A 30 -19.60 9.41 -1.66
C VAL A 30 -18.28 9.23 -0.91
N ARG A 31 -17.39 8.41 -1.46
CA ARG A 31 -16.07 8.19 -0.90
C ARG A 31 -15.21 9.44 -0.91
N ASP A 32 -15.07 10.12 -2.04
CA ASP A 32 -14.25 11.33 -2.13
C ASP A 32 -14.76 12.44 -1.19
N ARG A 33 -16.08 12.54 -1.00
CA ARG A 33 -16.66 13.39 0.04
C ARG A 33 -16.29 12.93 1.45
N SER A 34 -16.34 11.63 1.73
CA SER A 34 -15.93 11.09 3.03
C SER A 34 -14.45 11.31 3.31
N ASP A 35 -13.57 11.12 2.32
CA ASP A 35 -12.12 11.32 2.44
C ASP A 35 -11.80 12.82 2.65
N ARG A 36 -12.56 13.73 2.02
CA ARG A 36 -12.45 15.18 2.27
C ARG A 36 -12.97 15.60 3.66
N ALA A 37 -14.08 15.04 4.11
CA ALA A 37 -14.61 15.30 5.45
C ALA A 37 -13.66 14.77 6.55
N ALA A 38 -13.11 13.57 6.32
CA ALA A 38 -12.04 12.99 7.10
C ALA A 38 -10.82 13.94 7.19
N ALA A 39 -10.30 14.40 6.03
CA ALA A 39 -9.16 15.31 5.98
C ALA A 39 -9.39 16.60 6.80
N ALA A 40 -10.61 17.16 6.76
CA ALA A 40 -10.95 18.35 7.53
C ALA A 40 -10.87 18.13 9.06
N SER A 41 -11.10 16.91 9.54
CA SER A 41 -11.04 16.57 10.97
C SER A 41 -9.63 16.27 11.49
N LEU A 42 -8.64 16.09 10.60
CA LEU A 42 -7.29 15.67 10.98
C LEU A 42 -6.51 16.74 11.75
N GLY A 43 -6.78 18.03 11.50
CA GLY A 43 -6.07 19.13 12.16
C GLY A 43 -6.29 19.23 13.68
N HIS A 44 -7.21 18.44 14.25
CA HIS A 44 -7.47 18.38 15.69
C HIS A 44 -6.86 17.16 16.38
N LEU A 45 -6.24 16.25 15.63
CA LEU A 45 -5.63 15.06 16.19
C LEU A 45 -4.21 15.40 16.66
N ASP A 46 -3.93 15.09 17.93
CA ASP A 46 -2.56 15.07 18.44
C ASP A 46 -1.93 13.75 17.98
N ILE A 47 -1.10 13.83 16.94
CA ILE A 47 -0.47 12.66 16.31
C ILE A 47 0.97 12.58 16.81
N ASP A 48 1.32 11.45 17.40
CA ASP A 48 2.67 11.18 17.83
C ASP A 48 3.67 11.26 16.64
N PRO A 49 4.81 11.97 16.76
CA PRO A 49 5.78 12.12 15.68
C PRO A 49 6.28 10.80 15.09
N TYR A 50 6.45 9.76 15.92
CA TYR A 50 6.87 8.43 15.46
C TYR A 50 5.78 7.75 14.64
N HIS A 51 4.51 7.95 15.03
CA HIS A 51 3.36 7.45 14.28
C HIS A 51 3.17 8.20 12.96
N ALA A 52 3.37 9.53 12.96
CA ALA A 52 3.30 10.35 11.75
C ALA A 52 4.33 9.92 10.71
N VAL A 53 5.60 9.74 11.10
CA VAL A 53 6.67 9.29 10.20
C VAL A 53 6.40 7.88 9.66
N ALA A 54 6.01 6.94 10.53
CA ALA A 54 5.66 5.58 10.13
C ALA A 54 4.44 5.49 9.19
N THR A 55 3.53 6.47 9.28
CA THR A 55 2.34 6.56 8.44
C THR A 55 2.65 7.21 7.10
N ALA A 56 3.48 8.26 7.07
CA ALA A 56 3.88 8.96 5.86
C ALA A 56 4.71 8.07 4.91
N GLY A 57 5.68 7.35 5.48
CA GLY A 57 6.59 6.45 4.79
C GLY A 57 6.29 4.98 5.06
N GLU A 58 7.32 4.26 5.48
CA GLU A 58 7.23 2.87 5.92
C GLU A 58 7.28 2.77 7.45
N ALA A 59 6.77 1.66 8.01
CA ALA A 59 6.73 1.47 9.46
C ALA A 59 8.10 1.63 10.13
N HIS A 60 9.17 1.21 9.44
CA HIS A 60 10.53 1.27 9.93
C HIS A 60 11.14 2.69 9.90
N ASP A 61 10.49 3.66 9.27
CA ASP A 61 10.95 5.06 9.27
C ASP A 61 10.86 5.67 10.67
N ALA A 62 9.98 5.15 11.53
CA ALA A 62 9.98 5.46 12.96
C ALA A 62 11.32 5.14 13.65
N ASP A 63 12.03 4.09 13.22
CA ASP A 63 13.34 3.76 13.81
C ASP A 63 14.42 4.76 13.35
N GLY A 64 14.31 5.27 12.13
CA GLY A 64 15.18 6.35 11.63
C GLY A 64 14.97 7.64 12.39
N HIS A 65 13.70 7.97 12.66
CA HIS A 65 13.34 9.09 13.51
C HIS A 65 13.83 8.91 14.95
N ALA A 66 13.65 7.72 15.54
CA ALA A 66 14.19 7.38 16.85
C ALA A 66 15.71 7.54 16.93
N ALA A 67 16.43 7.05 15.93
CA ALA A 67 17.87 7.22 15.87
C ALA A 67 18.27 8.71 15.82
N ALA A 68 17.56 9.53 15.02
CA ALA A 68 17.82 10.96 14.95
C ALA A 68 17.60 11.67 16.30
N VAL A 69 16.49 11.37 16.99
CA VAL A 69 16.20 11.89 18.34
C VAL A 69 17.32 11.51 19.32
N LEU A 70 17.71 10.24 19.35
CA LEU A 70 18.76 9.74 20.23
C LEU A 70 20.15 10.34 19.93
N MET A 71 20.43 10.65 18.67
CA MET A 71 21.66 11.35 18.28
C MET A 71 21.65 12.82 18.70
N LEU A 72 20.51 13.51 18.62
CA LEU A 72 20.37 14.89 19.09
C LEU A 72 20.50 14.98 20.61
N GLU A 73 19.96 14.00 21.33
CA GLU A 73 20.12 13.86 22.78
C GLU A 73 21.53 13.38 23.18
N GLY A 74 22.40 13.08 22.21
CA GLY A 74 23.77 12.64 22.46
C GLY A 74 23.86 11.26 23.12
N ARG A 75 22.84 10.40 22.99
CA ARG A 75 22.77 9.03 23.52
C ARG A 75 23.24 7.97 22.54
N LEU A 76 23.17 8.27 21.24
CA LEU A 76 23.70 7.45 20.17
C LEU A 76 24.67 8.26 19.31
N THR A 77 25.68 7.58 18.78
CA THR A 77 26.56 8.12 17.73
C THR A 77 26.58 7.16 16.55
N ILE A 78 26.87 7.69 15.36
CA ILE A 78 27.06 6.91 14.15
C ILE A 78 28.48 7.14 13.65
N ASP A 79 29.23 6.04 13.48
CA ASP A 79 30.58 6.06 12.91
C ASP A 79 30.57 6.36 11.40
N ALA A 80 31.75 6.46 10.78
CA ALA A 80 31.85 6.74 9.35
C ALA A 80 31.27 5.60 8.48
N GLU A 81 31.26 4.40 9.03
CA GLU A 81 30.74 3.18 8.45
C GLU A 81 29.20 3.07 8.56
N GLY A 82 28.53 3.98 9.27
CA GLY A 82 27.08 3.96 9.45
C GLY A 82 26.62 3.00 10.55
N ARG A 83 27.48 2.58 11.48
CA ARG A 83 27.10 1.75 12.63
C ARG A 83 26.76 2.64 13.82
N LEU A 84 25.65 2.30 14.47
CA LEU A 84 25.18 2.94 15.69
C LEU A 84 25.92 2.36 16.88
N SER A 85 26.42 3.22 17.76
CA SER A 85 26.95 2.85 19.06
C SER A 85 26.39 3.77 20.15
N VAL A 86 26.30 3.22 21.36
CA VAL A 86 25.81 3.94 22.54
C VAL A 86 26.94 4.81 23.07
N THR A 87 26.62 6.05 23.42
CA THR A 87 27.55 6.99 24.07
C THR A 87 27.42 6.89 25.61
N ASP A 88 28.32 7.53 26.35
CA ASP A 88 28.30 7.52 27.81
C ASP A 88 27.01 8.12 28.43
N GLY A 89 26.33 9.02 27.70
CA GLY A 89 25.02 9.57 28.08
C GLY A 89 23.84 8.62 27.82
N GLY A 90 24.11 7.51 27.15
CA GLY A 90 23.12 6.53 26.76
C GLY A 90 22.59 5.68 27.90
N ASP A 91 23.08 5.81 29.15
CA ASP A 91 22.63 5.02 30.31
C ASP A 91 21.22 5.38 30.80
N ALA A 92 20.78 6.62 30.59
CA ALA A 92 19.44 7.04 30.93
C ALA A 92 18.40 6.43 29.97
N GLY A 93 17.29 5.92 30.52
CA GLY A 93 16.14 5.47 29.74
C GLY A 93 15.49 6.63 28.97
N THR A 94 14.84 6.33 27.85
CA THR A 94 14.12 7.32 27.04
C THR A 94 12.64 7.33 27.44
N GLY A 95 11.95 8.45 27.22
CA GLY A 95 10.51 8.54 27.51
C GLY A 95 9.61 7.80 26.51
N HIS A 96 10.14 7.41 25.34
CA HIS A 96 9.34 6.88 24.24
C HIS A 96 9.64 5.39 23.98
N PRO A 97 8.64 4.50 23.84
CA PRO A 97 8.85 3.06 23.74
C PRO A 97 9.71 2.64 22.54
N VAL A 98 9.53 3.28 21.38
CA VAL A 98 10.32 2.97 20.16
C VAL A 98 11.79 3.39 20.33
N ALA A 99 12.05 4.56 20.92
CA ALA A 99 13.41 5.05 21.15
C ALA A 99 14.13 4.22 22.22
N SER A 100 13.43 3.85 23.30
CA SER A 100 13.97 2.96 24.34
C SER A 100 14.31 1.58 23.77
N ALA A 101 13.40 1.00 22.98
CA ALA A 101 13.64 -0.30 22.36
C ALA A 101 14.84 -0.28 21.40
N LEU A 102 14.98 0.80 20.61
CA LEU A 102 16.13 0.98 19.72
C LEU A 102 17.44 1.07 20.51
N LEU A 103 17.46 1.89 21.56
CA LEU A 103 18.63 2.06 22.43
C LEU A 103 19.04 0.72 23.07
N ASP A 104 18.08 -0.04 23.61
CA ASP A 104 18.32 -1.35 24.21
C ASP A 104 18.78 -2.40 23.18
N ALA A 105 18.33 -2.30 21.92
CA ALA A 105 18.81 -3.15 20.85
C ALA A 105 20.27 -2.85 20.50
N VAL A 106 20.66 -1.57 20.38
CA VAL A 106 22.06 -1.18 20.14
C VAL A 106 22.95 -1.63 21.30
N ARG A 107 22.53 -1.47 22.56
CA ARG A 107 23.28 -1.93 23.74
C ARG A 107 23.56 -3.44 23.71
N ARG A 108 22.55 -4.25 23.37
CA ARG A 108 22.68 -5.71 23.36
C ARG A 108 23.52 -6.24 22.21
N HIS A 109 23.44 -5.60 21.05
CA HIS A 109 24.08 -6.10 19.81
C HIS A 109 25.40 -5.39 19.46
N GLY A 110 25.78 -4.35 20.20
CA GLY A 110 26.99 -3.58 19.97
C GLY A 110 26.90 -2.70 18.71
N PRO A 111 28.05 -2.25 18.15
CA PRO A 111 28.08 -1.39 16.97
C PRO A 111 27.41 -2.05 15.75
N VAL A 112 26.24 -1.55 15.35
CA VAL A 112 25.40 -2.19 14.32
C VAL A 112 24.65 -1.17 13.47
N THR A 113 24.39 -1.49 12.21
CA THR A 113 23.62 -0.64 11.31
C THR A 113 22.14 -0.63 11.68
N LEU A 114 21.47 0.50 11.43
CA LEU A 114 20.04 0.63 11.65
C LEU A 114 19.25 -0.37 10.79
N ARG A 115 19.72 -0.63 9.56
CA ARG A 115 19.12 -1.65 8.68
C ARG A 115 19.08 -3.03 9.33
N LYS A 116 20.19 -3.46 9.96
CA LYS A 116 20.24 -4.77 10.64
C LYS A 116 19.37 -4.78 11.89
N LEU A 117 19.33 -3.70 12.65
CA LEU A 117 18.45 -3.59 13.83
C LEU A 117 16.97 -3.72 13.48
N ARG A 118 16.54 -3.16 12.34
CA ARG A 118 15.13 -3.23 11.88
C ARG A 118 14.61 -4.65 11.68
N LEU A 119 15.50 -5.60 11.41
CA LEU A 119 15.18 -7.01 11.20
C LEU A 119 15.11 -7.81 12.51
N ILE A 120 15.52 -7.21 13.63
CA ILE A 120 15.48 -7.86 14.94
C ILE A 120 14.01 -8.01 15.37
N PRO A 121 13.53 -9.25 15.64
CA PRO A 121 12.14 -9.52 15.97
C PRO A 121 11.63 -8.72 17.17
N GLU A 122 12.46 -8.55 18.20
CA GLU A 122 12.09 -7.85 19.43
C GLU A 122 11.82 -6.37 19.20
N LEU A 123 12.70 -5.69 18.45
CA LEU A 123 12.50 -4.28 18.09
C LEU A 123 11.26 -4.12 17.21
N ARG A 124 11.09 -5.03 16.24
CA ARG A 124 9.93 -5.05 15.35
C ARG A 124 8.64 -5.24 16.13
N ALA A 125 8.58 -6.15 17.09
CA ALA A 125 7.38 -6.41 17.90
C ALA A 125 6.97 -5.17 18.71
N ILE A 126 7.92 -4.53 19.40
CA ILE A 126 7.63 -3.32 20.18
C ILE A 126 7.14 -2.17 19.28
N ARG A 127 7.77 -2.00 18.11
CA ARG A 127 7.33 -1.01 17.12
C ARG A 127 5.93 -1.31 16.61
N GLU A 128 5.64 -2.54 16.25
CA GLU A 128 4.31 -2.95 15.77
C GLU A 128 3.24 -2.79 16.86
N ASP A 129 3.56 -3.08 18.11
CA ASP A 129 2.65 -2.89 19.25
C ASP A 129 2.34 -1.41 19.48
N PHE A 130 3.37 -0.56 19.47
CA PHE A 130 3.20 0.89 19.55
C PHE A 130 2.35 1.43 18.39
N LEU A 131 2.67 1.05 17.15
CA LEU A 131 1.92 1.52 15.98
C LEU A 131 0.47 1.03 16.03
N ARG A 132 0.22 -0.19 16.51
CA ARG A 132 -1.13 -0.72 16.69
C ARG A 132 -1.92 0.03 17.75
N GLU A 133 -1.28 0.42 18.85
CA GLU A 133 -1.90 1.25 19.88
C GLU A 133 -2.25 2.64 19.36
N GLN A 134 -1.35 3.27 18.60
CA GLN A 134 -1.61 4.57 17.98
C GLN A 134 -2.70 4.49 16.91
N ASP A 135 -2.67 3.45 16.05
CA ASP A 135 -3.71 3.20 15.06
C ASP A 135 -5.10 3.01 15.71
N ALA A 136 -5.17 2.48 16.94
CA ALA A 136 -6.42 2.35 17.68
C ALA A 136 -6.98 3.69 18.21
N ARG A 137 -6.12 4.70 18.37
CA ARG A 137 -6.50 6.06 18.79
C ARG A 137 -6.96 6.91 17.61
N VAL A 138 -6.56 6.56 16.39
CA VAL A 138 -6.98 7.27 15.17
C VAL A 138 -8.35 6.74 14.71
N PRO A 139 -9.25 7.60 14.22
CA PRO A 139 -10.56 7.16 13.74
C PRO A 139 -10.47 6.05 12.68
N ARG A 140 -11.34 5.02 12.77
CA ARG A 140 -11.33 3.83 11.89
C ARG A 140 -11.29 4.07 10.38
N TRP A 141 -11.63 5.27 9.91
CA TRP A 141 -11.56 5.64 8.48
C TRP A 141 -10.15 6.00 8.02
N SER A 142 -9.20 6.27 8.94
CA SER A 142 -7.79 6.52 8.65
C SER A 142 -7.00 5.26 8.32
N GLY A 143 -7.58 4.08 8.60
CA GLY A 143 -6.90 2.80 8.39
C GLY A 143 -6.58 2.56 6.91
N ARG A 144 -5.40 1.98 6.66
CA ARG A 144 -4.92 1.38 5.40
C ARG A 144 -5.81 0.21 4.93
N ARG A 145 -7.10 0.45 4.77
CA ARG A 145 -8.04 -0.58 4.36
C ARG A 145 -7.92 -0.76 2.86
N ASN A 146 -7.56 -1.98 2.47
CA ASN A 146 -7.48 -2.39 1.08
C ASN A 146 -8.80 -2.08 0.38
N ASP A 147 -8.71 -1.37 -0.74
CA ASP A 147 -9.86 -0.76 -1.39
C ASP A 147 -10.59 -1.78 -2.28
N GLY A 148 -11.79 -2.17 -1.87
CA GLY A 148 -12.65 -3.06 -2.65
C GLY A 148 -13.24 -2.40 -3.90
N LEU A 149 -13.22 -1.06 -4.02
CA LEU A 149 -13.87 -0.35 -5.13
C LEU A 149 -13.11 -0.53 -6.45
N GLY A 150 -11.77 -0.50 -6.43
CA GLY A 150 -10.96 -0.82 -7.61
C GLY A 150 -11.18 -2.27 -8.06
N THR A 151 -11.21 -3.21 -7.11
CA THR A 151 -11.54 -4.61 -7.37
C THR A 151 -12.96 -4.76 -7.95
N ALA A 152 -13.94 -4.03 -7.39
CA ALA A 152 -15.30 -4.04 -7.89
C ALA A 152 -15.40 -3.44 -9.30
N ALA A 153 -14.64 -2.38 -9.61
CA ALA A 153 -14.58 -1.79 -10.94
C ALA A 153 -13.97 -2.77 -11.96
N CYS A 154 -12.88 -3.45 -11.62
CA CYS A 154 -12.27 -4.48 -12.45
C CYS A 154 -13.22 -5.67 -12.67
N ALA A 155 -13.86 -6.17 -11.61
CA ALA A 155 -14.84 -7.25 -11.71
C ALA A 155 -16.05 -6.85 -12.55
N THR A 156 -16.48 -5.60 -12.44
CA THR A 156 -17.56 -5.02 -13.25
C THR A 156 -17.19 -4.92 -14.73
N ALA A 157 -16.00 -4.42 -15.04
CA ALA A 157 -15.49 -4.32 -16.40
C ALA A 157 -15.40 -5.71 -17.06
N LEU A 158 -14.91 -6.71 -16.31
CA LEU A 158 -14.91 -8.11 -16.73
C LEU A 158 -16.34 -8.60 -17.00
N ALA A 159 -17.25 -8.45 -16.03
CA ALA A 159 -18.62 -8.91 -16.17
C ALA A 159 -19.32 -8.29 -17.40
N LEU A 160 -19.18 -6.99 -17.63
CA LEU A 160 -19.76 -6.30 -18.79
C LEU A 160 -19.13 -6.77 -20.12
N SER A 161 -17.84 -7.09 -20.13
CA SER A 161 -17.13 -7.58 -21.32
C SER A 161 -17.65 -8.95 -21.79
N PHE A 162 -18.06 -9.81 -20.86
CA PHE A 162 -18.66 -11.11 -21.17
C PHE A 162 -20.18 -11.05 -21.35
N PHE A 163 -20.85 -10.06 -20.77
CA PHE A 163 -22.31 -9.92 -20.85
C PHE A 163 -22.78 -9.81 -22.30
N TYR A 164 -22.15 -8.95 -23.11
CA TYR A 164 -22.59 -8.71 -24.49
C TYR A 164 -22.38 -9.91 -25.43
N PRO A 165 -21.20 -10.57 -25.46
CA PRO A 165 -21.00 -11.79 -26.25
C PRO A 165 -21.97 -12.92 -25.85
N VAL A 166 -22.22 -13.11 -24.55
CA VAL A 166 -23.15 -14.14 -24.06
C VAL A 166 -24.56 -13.89 -24.58
N GLN A 167 -25.06 -12.66 -24.53
CA GLN A 167 -26.38 -12.34 -25.09
C GLN A 167 -26.45 -12.57 -26.60
N ARG A 168 -25.41 -12.18 -27.34
CA ARG A 168 -25.34 -12.34 -28.80
C ARG A 168 -25.38 -13.81 -29.23
N VAL A 169 -24.63 -14.67 -28.55
CA VAL A 169 -24.44 -16.08 -28.92
C VAL A 169 -25.58 -16.97 -28.40
N PHE A 170 -26.02 -16.77 -27.15
CA PHE A 170 -26.95 -17.71 -26.51
C PHE A 170 -28.40 -17.22 -26.46
N LEU A 171 -28.65 -15.92 -26.61
CA LEU A 171 -30.01 -15.34 -26.64
C LEU A 171 -30.41 -14.82 -28.03
N GLY A 172 -29.56 -15.04 -29.04
CA GLY A 172 -29.83 -14.75 -30.44
C GLY A 172 -30.83 -15.73 -31.06
N LYS A 173 -31.31 -15.41 -32.28
CA LYS A 173 -32.26 -16.27 -33.02
C LYS A 173 -31.68 -17.63 -33.43
N GLU A 174 -30.35 -17.76 -33.40
CA GLU A 174 -29.61 -18.97 -33.76
C GLU A 174 -29.11 -19.65 -32.48
N THR A 175 -30.03 -20.17 -31.67
CA THR A 175 -29.65 -20.98 -30.51
C THR A 175 -28.92 -22.24 -30.98
N PRO A 176 -27.72 -22.54 -30.43
CA PRO A 176 -26.94 -23.71 -30.84
C PRO A 176 -27.72 -25.00 -30.55
N ALA A 177 -27.95 -25.81 -31.59
CA ALA A 177 -28.79 -27.01 -31.50
C ALA A 177 -27.99 -28.29 -31.17
N GLY A 178 -26.67 -28.26 -31.36
CA GLY A 178 -25.77 -29.40 -31.11
C GLY A 178 -24.55 -29.04 -30.25
N ALA A 179 -23.88 -30.07 -29.72
CA ALA A 179 -22.71 -29.90 -28.84
C ALA A 179 -21.54 -29.15 -29.52
N GLY A 180 -21.35 -29.34 -30.83
CA GLY A 180 -20.34 -28.62 -31.62
C GLY A 180 -20.60 -27.11 -31.71
N ASP A 181 -21.85 -26.72 -31.97
CA ASP A 181 -22.25 -25.31 -32.03
C ASP A 181 -22.15 -24.63 -30.66
N LEU A 182 -22.39 -25.39 -29.59
CA LEU A 182 -22.26 -24.92 -28.22
C LEU A 182 -20.80 -24.62 -27.85
N LEU A 183 -19.88 -25.51 -28.23
CA LEU A 183 -18.43 -25.30 -28.06
C LEU A 183 -17.92 -24.13 -28.89
N PHE A 184 -18.37 -24.01 -30.14
CA PHE A 184 -18.00 -22.89 -31.01
C PHE A 184 -18.54 -21.55 -30.48
N GLY A 185 -19.79 -21.53 -30.01
CA GLY A 185 -20.38 -20.36 -29.36
C GLY A 185 -19.62 -19.95 -28.09
N LEU A 186 -19.27 -20.90 -27.23
CA LEU A 186 -18.45 -20.63 -26.04
C LEU A 186 -17.09 -20.05 -26.42
N PHE A 187 -16.42 -20.61 -27.44
CA PHE A 187 -15.16 -20.10 -27.95
C PHE A 187 -15.27 -18.64 -28.42
N LEU A 188 -16.31 -18.30 -29.18
CA LEU A 188 -16.57 -16.93 -29.63
C LEU A 188 -16.84 -15.97 -28.46
N VAL A 189 -17.60 -16.42 -27.45
CA VAL A 189 -17.83 -15.64 -26.22
C VAL A 189 -16.51 -15.36 -25.50
N VAL A 190 -15.67 -16.37 -25.35
CA VAL A 190 -14.38 -16.24 -24.65
C VAL A 190 -13.45 -15.28 -25.39
N ILE A 191 -13.25 -15.46 -26.70
CA ILE A 191 -12.36 -14.60 -27.47
C ILE A 191 -12.86 -13.15 -27.48
N THR A 192 -14.15 -12.94 -27.78
CA THR A 192 -14.72 -11.59 -27.85
C THR A 192 -14.73 -10.93 -26.48
N GLY A 193 -15.07 -11.69 -25.44
CA GLY A 193 -15.05 -11.23 -24.05
C GLY A 193 -13.65 -10.83 -23.61
N LEU A 194 -12.62 -11.61 -23.95
CA LEU A 194 -11.22 -11.27 -23.64
C LEU A 194 -10.72 -10.06 -24.44
N MET A 195 -11.06 -9.95 -25.72
CA MET A 195 -10.70 -8.78 -26.54
C MET A 195 -11.26 -7.46 -25.98
N LEU A 196 -12.42 -7.52 -25.31
CA LEU A 196 -13.02 -6.36 -24.63
C LEU A 196 -12.47 -6.19 -23.20
N ALA A 197 -12.33 -7.28 -22.46
CA ALA A 197 -11.93 -7.28 -21.07
C ALA A 197 -10.50 -6.77 -20.87
N VAL A 198 -9.55 -7.23 -21.68
CA VAL A 198 -8.13 -6.85 -21.54
C VAL A 198 -7.93 -5.33 -21.60
N PRO A 199 -8.41 -4.60 -22.63
CA PRO A 199 -8.24 -3.15 -22.67
C PRO A 199 -9.07 -2.44 -21.59
N LEU A 200 -10.28 -2.92 -21.25
CA LEU A 200 -11.10 -2.28 -20.22
C LEU A 200 -10.49 -2.43 -18.82
N VAL A 201 -10.03 -3.62 -18.47
CA VAL A 201 -9.34 -3.87 -17.20
C VAL A 201 -8.01 -3.13 -17.18
N TRP A 202 -7.26 -3.12 -18.28
CA TRP A 202 -6.02 -2.34 -18.37
C TRP A 202 -6.26 -0.85 -18.17
N LEU A 203 -7.26 -0.26 -18.83
CA LEU A 203 -7.65 1.13 -18.64
C LEU A 203 -8.08 1.39 -17.20
N THR A 204 -8.83 0.46 -16.60
CA THR A 204 -9.23 0.55 -15.19
C THR A 204 -7.97 0.56 -14.32
N LEU A 205 -7.10 -0.44 -14.39
CA LEU A 205 -5.87 -0.48 -13.59
C LEU A 205 -4.95 0.72 -13.83
N ARG A 206 -4.90 1.26 -15.05
CA ARG A 206 -4.00 2.35 -15.43
C ARG A 206 -4.51 3.73 -15.02
N PHE A 207 -5.83 3.96 -15.12
CA PHE A 207 -6.45 5.26 -14.92
C PHE A 207 -7.33 5.35 -13.68
N TRP A 208 -7.59 4.23 -13.00
CA TRP A 208 -8.30 4.26 -11.73
C TRP A 208 -7.44 5.02 -10.72
N PRO A 209 -7.96 6.11 -10.14
CA PRO A 209 -7.18 6.89 -9.20
C PRO A 209 -6.89 6.05 -7.96
N ASP A 210 -5.63 6.01 -7.56
CA ASP A 210 -5.25 5.48 -6.26
C ASP A 210 -6.07 6.19 -5.18
N ARG A 211 -6.46 5.43 -4.15
CA ARG A 211 -7.14 6.03 -3.00
C ARG A 211 -6.25 7.14 -2.45
N ARG A 212 -6.78 8.36 -2.40
CA ARG A 212 -6.19 9.39 -1.57
C ARG A 212 -6.26 8.89 -0.14
N ASP A 213 -5.10 8.73 0.48
CA ASP A 213 -5.00 8.48 1.92
C ASP A 213 -4.82 9.85 2.58
N PRO A 214 -5.92 10.49 3.04
CA PRO A 214 -5.84 11.83 3.63
C PRO A 214 -5.03 11.82 4.92
N PHE A 215 -5.01 10.69 5.64
CA PHE A 215 -4.25 10.57 6.88
C PHE A 215 -2.76 10.51 6.58
N ARG A 216 -2.33 9.66 5.64
CA ARG A 216 -0.95 9.63 5.16
C ARG A 216 -0.49 10.99 4.61
N ALA A 217 -1.32 11.65 3.82
CA ALA A 217 -1.01 12.96 3.26
C ALA A 217 -0.88 14.03 4.36
N HIS A 218 -1.73 13.99 5.38
CA HIS A 218 -1.64 14.88 6.54
C HIS A 218 -0.35 14.62 7.34
N CYS A 219 -0.06 13.37 7.69
CA CYS A 219 1.17 12.99 8.40
C CYS A 219 2.43 13.39 7.64
N ALA A 220 2.44 13.25 6.30
CA ALA A 220 3.55 13.69 5.46
C ALA A 220 3.72 15.22 5.41
N GLY A 221 2.67 15.97 5.72
CA GLY A 221 2.71 17.43 5.82
C GLY A 221 3.07 17.95 7.22
N LEU A 222 3.13 17.09 8.24
CA LEU A 222 3.54 17.49 9.58
C LEU A 222 5.05 17.77 9.59
N PRO A 223 5.52 18.80 10.31
CA PRO A 223 6.94 19.04 10.46
C PRO A 223 7.60 17.88 11.21
N HIS A 224 8.74 17.39 10.70
CA HIS A 224 9.58 16.39 11.36
C HIS A 224 10.88 17.09 11.84
N PRO A 225 10.86 17.78 13.00
CA PRO A 225 11.94 18.68 13.38
C PRO A 225 13.27 17.97 13.65
N GLU A 226 13.28 16.69 14.01
CA GLU A 226 14.46 16.00 14.54
C GLU A 226 15.43 15.55 13.43
N PRO A 227 15.00 14.87 12.35
CA PRO A 227 15.88 14.61 11.21
C PRO A 227 16.36 15.92 10.53
N ALA A 228 15.54 16.98 10.60
CA ALA A 228 15.87 18.29 10.05
C ALA A 228 16.88 19.06 10.93
N ALA A 229 16.89 18.82 12.25
CA ALA A 229 17.82 19.43 13.19
C ALA A 229 19.22 18.79 13.20
N LEU A 230 19.37 17.58 12.65
CA LEU A 230 20.70 16.99 12.43
C LEU A 230 21.49 17.83 11.40
N ASP A 231 22.80 17.99 11.64
CA ASP A 231 23.72 18.50 10.64
C ASP A 231 23.79 17.58 9.41
N GLU A 232 24.24 18.10 8.26
CA GLU A 232 24.27 17.36 7.00
C GLU A 232 25.15 16.10 7.09
N GLU A 233 26.21 16.15 7.89
CA GLU A 233 27.12 15.02 8.09
C GLU A 233 26.43 13.87 8.84
N ARG A 234 25.80 14.13 9.99
CA ARG A 234 25.05 13.14 10.78
C ARG A 234 23.87 12.60 9.98
N ARG A 235 23.18 13.47 9.21
CA ARG A 235 22.10 13.05 8.32
C ARG A 235 22.60 12.11 7.23
N GLY A 236 23.75 12.41 6.63
CA GLY A 236 24.43 11.55 5.67
C GLY A 236 24.79 10.19 6.27
N ARG A 237 25.36 10.17 7.48
CA ARG A 237 25.71 8.93 8.19
C ARG A 237 24.49 8.09 8.55
N LEU A 238 23.40 8.71 9.00
CA LEU A 238 22.13 8.02 9.27
C LEU A 238 21.57 7.39 7.97
N ARG A 239 21.59 8.13 6.86
CA ARG A 239 21.18 7.60 5.55
C ARG A 239 22.04 6.42 5.09
N THR A 240 23.35 6.48 5.33
CA THR A 240 24.26 5.36 5.07
C THR A 240 23.89 4.15 5.92
N SER A 241 23.61 4.33 7.21
CA SER A 241 23.17 3.26 8.13
C SER A 241 21.90 2.55 7.67
N LEU A 242 20.99 3.29 7.04
CA LEU A 242 19.72 2.81 6.50
C LEU A 242 19.88 2.04 5.19
N MET A 243 20.70 2.56 4.29
CA MET A 243 20.84 2.05 2.92
C MET A 243 21.90 0.96 2.79
N ARG A 244 22.77 0.78 3.80
CA ARG A 244 23.86 -0.18 3.74
C ARG A 244 23.34 -1.60 3.64
N THR A 245 23.45 -2.20 2.45
CA THR A 245 23.29 -3.63 2.23
C THR A 245 24.36 -4.38 3.03
N GLU A 246 23.93 -5.24 3.93
CA GLU A 246 24.84 -6.07 4.70
C GLU A 246 25.40 -7.23 3.85
N PRO A 247 26.60 -7.74 4.13
CA PRO A 247 27.21 -8.80 3.33
C PRO A 247 26.33 -10.06 3.20
N TRP A 248 25.59 -10.41 4.25
CA TRP A 248 24.69 -11.58 4.26
C TRP A 248 23.46 -11.41 3.35
N GLU A 249 23.05 -10.18 3.02
CA GLU A 249 21.97 -9.94 2.03
C GLU A 249 22.45 -10.18 0.60
N ARG A 250 23.76 -10.03 0.33
CA ARG A 250 24.32 -10.30 -1.00
C ARG A 250 24.36 -11.80 -1.29
N GLU A 251 24.67 -12.63 -0.29
CA GLU A 251 24.74 -14.09 -0.45
C GLU A 251 23.39 -14.70 -0.87
N ASP A 252 22.28 -14.23 -0.29
CA ASP A 252 20.93 -14.66 -0.67
C ASP A 252 20.58 -14.26 -2.11
N THR A 253 20.97 -13.07 -2.56
CA THR A 253 20.73 -12.63 -3.96
C THR A 253 21.57 -13.37 -4.98
N THR A 254 22.76 -13.86 -4.61
CA THR A 254 23.61 -14.69 -5.48
C THR A 254 23.19 -16.16 -5.52
N SER A 255 22.35 -16.63 -4.60
CA SER A 255 21.88 -18.03 -4.58
C SER A 255 20.72 -18.33 -5.54
N VAL A 256 20.12 -17.30 -6.17
CA VAL A 256 18.99 -17.47 -7.10
C VAL A 256 19.45 -17.67 -8.56
N ASP A 257 20.76 -17.57 -8.86
CA ASP A 257 21.30 -17.76 -10.22
C ASP A 257 22.08 -19.07 -10.42
N SER A 258 21.68 -20.13 -9.71
CA SER A 258 22.12 -21.50 -9.99
C SER A 258 20.90 -22.40 -10.17
N GLY A 259 20.24 -22.27 -11.32
CA GLY A 259 18.99 -22.98 -11.61
C GLY A 259 18.59 -23.02 -13.09
N GLY A 260 19.45 -23.59 -13.95
CA GLY A 260 18.99 -24.24 -15.18
C GLY A 260 18.98 -23.40 -16.45
N ALA A 261 20.11 -23.33 -17.13
CA ALA A 261 20.11 -23.27 -18.59
C ALA A 261 20.02 -24.70 -19.13
N PHE A 262 18.89 -24.99 -19.78
CA PHE A 262 18.79 -26.00 -20.83
C PHE A 262 19.71 -25.64 -22.00
#